data_AF-A0A2E8J2W4-F1
#
_entry.id   AF-A0A2E8J2W4-F1
#
_cell.length_a   1.000
_cell.length_b   1.000
_cell.length_c   1.000
_cell.angle_alpha   90.00
_cell.angle_beta   90.00
_cell.angle_gamma   90.00
#
_symmetry.space_group_name_H-M   'P 1'
#
loop_
_entity.id
_entity.type
_entity.pdbx_description
1 polymer ?
#
loop_
_entity_poly.entity_id
_entity_poly.type
_entity_poly.pdbx_seq_one_letter_code
_entity_poly.pdbx_strand_id
1 'polypeptide(L)'
;MVVAVKDPDGANLDRIQIIKGWLDEKGNSHEKVYDIAWSKHRKHNPETGKLELIGNTVDAETATFDNSIGATQLAAVWQDPDFNANVRAFYYVRVLEIPRPRWTTIDAAYFNLKIPKGAPESIQDRAYTSPIWYTP
;
A
#
# COMPACT_ATOMS: atom_id res chain seq x y z
N MET A 1 -10.87 -3.85 13.72
CA MET A 1 -9.41 -3.81 13.97
C MET A 1 -8.72 -4.45 12.78
N VAL A 2 -7.61 -3.89 12.32
CA VAL A 2 -6.77 -4.42 11.23
C VAL A 2 -5.35 -4.55 11.75
N VAL A 3 -4.69 -5.67 11.45
CA VAL A 3 -3.29 -5.94 11.80
C VAL A 3 -2.59 -6.50 10.57
N ALA A 4 -1.35 -6.05 10.33
CA ALA A 4 -0.49 -6.57 9.30
C ALA A 4 0.93 -6.75 9.85
N VAL A 5 1.58 -7.85 9.49
CA VAL A 5 2.96 -8.17 9.82
C VAL A 5 3.68 -8.46 8.52
N LYS A 6 4.92 -7.99 8.37
CA LYS A 6 5.73 -8.29 7.19
C LYS A 6 6.02 -9.78 7.08
N ASP A 7 6.29 -10.24 5.86
CA ASP A 7 6.93 -11.53 5.67
C ASP A 7 8.34 -11.52 6.33
N PRO A 8 8.78 -12.61 7.02
CA PRO A 8 10.10 -12.65 7.66
C PRO A 8 11.26 -12.26 6.75
N ASP A 9 11.21 -12.69 5.49
CA ASP A 9 12.22 -12.44 4.46
C ASP A 9 11.84 -11.25 3.56
N GLY A 10 10.64 -10.72 3.74
CA GLY A 10 10.10 -9.58 2.98
C GLY A 10 10.51 -8.20 3.48
N ALA A 11 10.06 -7.21 2.71
CA ALA A 11 10.23 -5.80 3.01
C ALA A 11 9.36 -5.36 4.19
N ASN A 12 9.83 -4.34 4.91
CA ASN A 12 9.01 -3.67 5.92
C ASN A 12 7.75 -3.03 5.30
N LEU A 13 6.72 -2.85 6.12
CA LEU A 13 5.44 -2.27 5.71
C LEU A 13 5.53 -0.74 5.61
N ASP A 14 5.00 -0.17 4.53
CA ASP A 14 4.77 1.26 4.35
C ASP A 14 3.49 1.69 5.07
N ARG A 15 2.34 1.11 4.69
CA ARG A 15 1.03 1.51 5.21
C ARG A 15 -0.07 0.47 5.03
N ILE A 16 -1.09 0.59 5.87
CA ILE A 16 -2.37 -0.10 5.75
C ILE A 16 -3.41 0.91 5.25
N GLN A 17 -4.19 0.48 4.27
CA GLN A 17 -5.29 1.21 3.69
C GLN A 17 -6.59 0.41 3.79
N ILE A 18 -7.71 1.11 3.92
CA ILE A 18 -9.04 0.57 3.65
C ILE A 18 -9.56 1.21 2.38
N ILE A 19 -10.04 0.37 1.46
CA ILE A 19 -10.69 0.81 0.24
C ILE A 19 -12.18 0.56 0.42
N LYS A 20 -12.95 1.63 0.35
CA LYS A 20 -14.41 1.61 0.36
C LYS A 20 -14.92 1.86 -1.05
N GLY A 21 -15.78 0.98 -1.55
CA GLY A 21 -16.58 1.22 -2.74
C GLY A 21 -18.06 1.25 -2.41
N TRP A 22 -18.83 2.13 -3.04
CA TRP A 22 -20.29 2.21 -2.85
C TRP A 22 -21.01 2.72 -4.10
N LEU A 23 -22.33 2.52 -4.13
CA LEU A 23 -23.20 3.10 -5.16
C LEU A 23 -23.97 4.28 -4.56
N ASP A 24 -24.05 5.40 -5.28
CA ASP A 24 -24.94 6.50 -4.90
C ASP A 24 -26.41 6.21 -5.25
N GLU A 25 -27.32 7.10 -4.86
CA GLU A 25 -28.77 6.98 -5.14
C GLU A 25 -29.09 6.92 -6.64
N LYS A 26 -28.19 7.40 -7.50
CA LYS A 26 -28.32 7.38 -8.96
C LYS A 26 -27.69 6.12 -9.58
N GLY A 27 -27.10 5.24 -8.75
CA GLY A 27 -26.43 4.03 -9.18
C GLY A 27 -25.00 4.23 -9.68
N ASN A 28 -24.37 5.40 -9.47
CA ASN A 28 -22.97 5.59 -9.84
C ASN A 28 -22.03 4.98 -8.81
N SER A 29 -20.96 4.35 -9.28
CA SER A 29 -19.91 3.78 -8.44
C SER A 29 -18.94 4.86 -7.96
N HIS A 30 -18.61 4.79 -6.67
CA HIS A 30 -17.64 5.64 -6.01
C HIS A 30 -16.61 4.77 -5.28
N GLU A 31 -15.36 5.23 -5.23
CA GLU A 31 -14.30 4.62 -4.43
C GLU A 31 -13.62 5.68 -3.58
N LYS A 32 -13.29 5.32 -2.33
CA LYS A 32 -12.45 6.13 -1.45
C LYS A 32 -11.43 5.26 -0.75
N VAL A 33 -10.19 5.76 -0.70
CA VAL A 33 -9.07 5.12 -0.03
C VAL A 33 -8.78 5.88 1.26
N TYR A 34 -8.71 5.15 2.36
CA TYR A 34 -8.35 5.66 3.68
C TYR A 34 -7.00 5.07 4.08
N ASP A 35 -6.01 5.93 4.35
CA ASP A 35 -4.79 5.52 5.05
C ASP A 35 -5.12 5.40 6.54
N ILE A 36 -4.97 4.21 7.12
CA ILE A 36 -5.42 3.94 8.51
C ILE A 36 -4.27 3.67 9.48
N ALA A 37 -3.11 3.28 8.97
CA ALA A 37 -1.85 3.18 9.71
C ALA A 37 -0.68 3.26 8.74
N TRP A 38 0.45 3.83 9.15
CA TRP A 38 1.65 3.91 8.32
C TRP A 38 2.92 3.99 9.17
N SER A 39 4.04 3.60 8.56
CA SER A 39 5.34 3.67 9.22
C SER A 39 5.89 5.09 9.28
N LYS A 40 6.73 5.34 10.30
CA LYS A 40 7.40 6.64 10.61
C LYS A 40 6.42 7.76 10.96
N HIS A 41 6.95 8.91 11.38
CA HIS A 41 6.20 10.13 11.67
C HIS A 41 5.84 10.94 10.41
N ARG A 42 5.37 10.26 9.37
CA ARG A 42 4.85 10.91 8.16
C ARG A 42 3.48 11.51 8.43
N LYS A 43 3.13 12.58 7.72
CA LYS A 43 1.86 13.28 7.86
C LYS A 43 1.17 13.40 6.51
N HIS A 44 -0.15 13.55 6.55
CA HIS A 44 -0.90 13.98 5.38
C HIS A 44 -0.53 15.42 5.06
N ASN A 45 -0.29 15.68 3.78
CA ASN A 45 -0.12 17.03 3.28
C ASN A 45 -1.47 17.78 3.44
N PRO A 46 -1.52 18.94 4.13
CA PRO A 46 -2.77 19.65 4.41
C PRO A 46 -3.54 20.12 3.18
N GLU A 47 -2.87 20.39 2.06
CA GLU A 47 -3.48 20.90 0.84
C GLU A 47 -4.06 19.78 -0.03
N THR A 48 -3.35 18.66 -0.11
CA THR A 48 -3.71 17.54 -1.00
C THR A 48 -4.42 16.40 -0.29
N GLY A 49 -4.35 16.35 1.05
CA GLY A 49 -4.84 15.23 1.86
C GLY A 49 -4.05 13.93 1.68
N LYS A 50 -3.00 13.91 0.85
CA LYS A 50 -2.22 12.70 0.57
C LYS A 50 -1.15 12.46 1.63
N LEU A 51 -0.96 11.19 2.00
CA LEU A 51 0.15 10.81 2.87
C LEU A 51 1.49 11.05 2.15
N GLU A 52 2.46 11.59 2.88
CA GLU A 52 3.84 11.69 2.42
C GLU A 52 4.37 10.33 1.94
N LEU A 53 5.02 10.32 0.78
CA LEU A 53 5.55 9.08 0.20
C LEU A 53 6.67 8.52 1.07
N ILE A 54 6.72 7.20 1.16
CA ILE A 54 7.86 6.52 1.76
C ILE A 54 9.08 6.63 0.81
N GLY A 55 10.27 6.69 1.39
CA GLY A 55 11.51 6.65 0.60
C GLY A 55 11.73 5.30 -0.10
N ASN A 56 12.83 5.21 -0.82
CA ASN A 56 13.26 4.01 -1.53
C ASN A 56 14.69 3.64 -1.09
N THR A 57 14.90 2.38 -0.69
CA THR A 57 16.19 1.82 -0.26
C THR A 57 16.76 0.81 -1.27
N VAL A 58 16.17 0.71 -2.46
CA VAL A 58 16.62 -0.22 -3.50
C VAL A 58 17.97 0.23 -4.05
N ASP A 59 18.93 -0.70 -4.06
CA ASP A 59 20.16 -0.64 -4.84
C ASP A 59 19.95 -1.43 -6.14
N ALA A 60 19.94 -0.71 -7.25
CA ALA A 60 19.71 -1.28 -8.58
C ALA A 60 20.92 -2.05 -9.14
N GLU A 61 22.14 -1.77 -8.67
CA GLU A 61 23.36 -2.44 -9.15
C GLU A 61 23.45 -3.85 -8.57
N THR A 62 23.15 -4.00 -7.27
CA THR A 62 23.18 -5.29 -6.57
C THR A 62 21.83 -5.98 -6.51
N ALA A 63 20.76 -5.32 -6.98
CA ALA A 63 19.38 -5.75 -6.83
C ALA A 63 19.02 -6.10 -5.37
N THR A 64 19.50 -5.29 -4.43
CA THR A 64 19.22 -5.42 -3.00
C THR A 64 18.39 -4.26 -2.49
N PHE A 65 17.92 -4.37 -1.25
CA PHE A 65 17.26 -3.29 -0.52
C PHE A 65 17.49 -3.52 0.98
N ASP A 66 17.38 -2.46 1.76
CA ASP A 66 17.45 -2.56 3.22
C ASP A 66 16.14 -2.13 3.90
N ASN A 67 15.96 -2.64 5.12
CA ASN A 67 14.79 -2.42 5.95
C ASN A 67 15.01 -1.29 6.99
N SER A 68 15.85 -0.30 6.69
CA SER A 68 16.03 0.89 7.54
C SER A 68 14.80 1.80 7.60
N ILE A 69 13.85 1.61 6.69
CA ILE A 69 12.57 2.31 6.62
C ILE A 69 11.39 1.33 6.72
N GLY A 70 10.18 1.84 6.90
CA GLY A 70 8.99 1.01 7.09
C GLY A 70 8.81 0.54 8.54
N ALA A 71 7.85 -0.35 8.76
CA ALA A 71 7.60 -1.00 10.04
C ALA A 71 7.42 -2.51 9.87
N THR A 72 7.85 -3.30 10.86
CA THR A 72 7.69 -4.77 10.83
C THR A 72 6.24 -5.21 11.05
N GLN A 73 5.47 -4.40 11.78
CA GLN A 73 4.06 -4.61 12.07
C GLN A 73 3.34 -3.27 12.09
N LEU A 74 2.11 -3.25 11.58
CA LEU A 74 1.17 -2.13 11.67
C LEU A 74 -0.17 -2.65 12.21
N ALA A 75 -0.82 -1.83 13.03
CA ALA A 75 -2.14 -2.14 13.56
C ALA A 75 -2.96 -0.86 13.72
N ALA A 76 -4.26 -0.96 13.45
CA ALA A 76 -5.20 0.14 13.65
C ALA A 76 -6.59 -0.37 14.00
N VAL A 77 -7.28 0.39 14.85
CA VAL A 77 -8.74 0.34 14.96
C VAL A 77 -9.26 1.47 14.09
N TRP A 78 -10.12 1.13 13.13
CA TRP A 78 -10.69 2.07 12.20
C TRP A 78 -12.20 1.91 12.16
N GLN A 79 -12.88 3.04 12.06
CA GLN A 79 -14.31 3.16 11.82
C GLN A 79 -14.49 4.10 10.64
N ASP A 80 -15.41 3.77 9.74
CA ASP A 80 -15.72 4.58 8.57
C ASP A 80 -16.34 5.92 9.01
N PRO A 81 -15.64 7.06 8.82
CA PRO A 81 -16.16 8.37 9.22
C PRO A 81 -17.32 8.82 8.32
N ASP A 82 -17.44 8.24 7.13
CA ASP A 82 -18.46 8.57 6.12
C ASP A 82 -19.48 7.43 5.99
N PHE A 83 -19.66 6.62 7.05
CA PHE A 83 -20.57 5.47 7.02
C PHE A 83 -22.02 5.92 6.84
N ASN A 84 -22.71 5.30 5.88
CA ASN A 84 -24.14 5.49 5.67
C ASN A 84 -24.83 4.12 5.64
N ALA A 85 -25.67 3.87 6.64
CA ALA A 85 -26.37 2.59 6.80
C ALA A 85 -27.37 2.28 5.68
N ASN A 86 -27.81 3.29 4.92
CA ASN A 86 -28.78 3.13 3.84
C ASN A 86 -28.14 2.82 2.48
N VAL A 87 -26.81 2.76 2.41
CA VAL A 87 -26.07 2.62 1.16
C VAL A 87 -25.35 1.27 1.13
N ARG A 88 -25.50 0.55 0.02
CA ARG A 88 -24.68 -0.65 -0.22
C ARG A 88 -23.24 -0.26 -0.44
N ALA A 89 -22.34 -0.90 0.30
CA ALA A 89 -20.91 -0.64 0.22
C ALA A 89 -20.11 -1.94 0.33
N PHE A 90 -18.87 -1.92 -0.12
CA PHE A 90 -17.90 -2.96 0.16
C PHE A 90 -16.60 -2.35 0.66
N TYR A 91 -15.87 -3.13 1.45
CA TYR A 91 -14.62 -2.73 2.07
C TYR A 91 -13.59 -3.84 1.87
N TYR A 92 -12.36 -3.49 1.49
CA TYR A 92 -11.23 -4.40 1.60
C TYR A 92 -10.01 -3.66 2.15
N VAL A 93 -9.11 -4.41 2.77
CA VAL A 93 -7.84 -3.88 3.26
C VAL A 93 -6.79 -4.04 2.16
N ARG A 94 -5.99 -3.01 1.94
CA ARG A 94 -4.75 -3.05 1.15
C ARG A 94 -3.57 -2.72 2.05
N VAL A 95 -2.55 -3.55 2.05
CA VAL A 95 -1.28 -3.28 2.73
C VAL A 95 -0.20 -3.06 1.68
N LEU A 96 0.66 -2.06 1.89
CA LEU A 96 1.78 -1.76 1.02
C LEU A 96 3.09 -1.99 1.77
N GLU A 97 4.05 -2.61 1.10
CA GLU A 97 5.43 -2.72 1.57
C GLU A 97 6.25 -1.48 1.17
N ILE A 98 7.46 -1.32 1.70
CA ILE A 98 8.44 -0.39 1.14
C ILE A 98 8.87 -0.88 -0.26
N PRO A 99 9.41 -0.01 -1.13
CA PRO A 99 9.86 -0.42 -2.44
C PRO A 99 10.91 -1.54 -2.39
N ARG A 100 10.80 -2.49 -3.32
CA ARG A 100 11.74 -3.60 -3.53
C ARG A 100 12.27 -3.60 -4.97
N PRO A 101 13.41 -4.24 -5.25
CA PRO A 101 13.91 -4.42 -6.60
C PRO A 101 12.85 -5.11 -7.46
N ARG A 102 12.57 -4.56 -8.64
CA ARG A 102 11.68 -5.22 -9.60
C ARG A 102 12.37 -6.44 -10.19
N TRP A 103 11.62 -7.43 -10.67
CA TRP A 103 12.18 -8.62 -11.32
C TRP A 103 13.17 -8.29 -12.45
N THR A 104 12.94 -7.22 -13.23
CA THR A 104 13.87 -6.76 -14.27
C THR A 104 15.21 -6.29 -13.74
N THR A 105 15.21 -5.72 -12.53
CA THR A 105 16.43 -5.27 -11.82
C THR A 105 17.20 -6.48 -11.31
N ILE A 106 16.49 -7.47 -10.78
CA ILE A 106 17.07 -8.74 -10.32
C ILE A 106 17.73 -9.48 -11.48
N ASP A 107 17.05 -9.62 -12.62
CA ASP A 107 17.60 -10.26 -13.81
C ASP A 107 18.80 -9.49 -14.36
N ALA A 108 18.74 -8.15 -14.39
CA ALA A 108 19.83 -7.32 -14.86
C ALA A 108 21.09 -7.50 -14.01
N ALA A 109 20.97 -7.49 -12.69
CA ALA A 109 22.08 -7.75 -11.78
C ALA A 109 22.63 -9.18 -11.91
N TYR A 110 21.74 -10.18 -12.01
CA TYR A 110 22.14 -11.58 -12.11
C TYR A 110 22.86 -11.93 -13.42
N PHE A 111 22.35 -11.45 -14.55
CA PHE A 111 22.91 -11.72 -15.88
C PHE A 111 23.95 -10.69 -16.33
N ASN A 112 24.28 -9.70 -15.50
CA ASN A 112 25.15 -8.58 -15.83
C ASN A 112 24.69 -7.84 -17.11
N LEU A 113 23.39 -7.54 -17.17
CA LEU A 113 22.74 -6.81 -18.25
C LEU A 113 22.38 -5.40 -17.79
N LYS A 114 22.12 -4.51 -18.76
CA LYS A 114 21.55 -3.19 -18.45
C LYS A 114 20.04 -3.33 -18.26
N ILE A 115 19.50 -2.62 -17.26
CA ILE A 115 18.05 -2.48 -17.10
C ILE A 115 17.47 -1.85 -18.38
N PRO A 116 16.41 -2.41 -18.97
CA PRO A 116 15.80 -1.87 -20.18
C PRO A 116 15.41 -0.40 -20.02
N LYS A 117 15.62 0.40 -21.07
CA LYS A 117 15.32 1.84 -21.03
C LYS A 117 13.83 2.07 -20.70
N GLY A 118 13.57 2.83 -19.65
CA GLY A 118 12.22 3.16 -19.18
C GLY A 118 11.59 2.14 -18.25
N ALA A 119 12.26 1.01 -17.95
CA ALA A 119 11.80 0.08 -16.92
C ALA A 119 12.10 0.65 -15.52
N PRO A 120 11.13 0.66 -14.59
CA PRO A 120 11.38 1.04 -13.21
C PRO A 120 12.33 0.04 -12.51
N GLU A 121 13.27 0.57 -11.74
CA GLU A 121 14.24 -0.23 -10.98
C GLU A 121 13.62 -0.87 -9.72
N SER A 122 12.51 -0.30 -9.24
CA SER A 122 11.82 -0.75 -8.05
C SER A 122 10.31 -0.88 -8.27
N ILE A 123 9.67 -1.65 -7.41
CA ILE A 123 8.22 -1.81 -7.35
C ILE A 123 7.79 -1.78 -5.89
N GLN A 124 6.55 -1.31 -5.67
CA GLN A 124 5.92 -1.37 -4.36
C GLN A 124 4.84 -2.46 -4.38
N ASP A 125 5.09 -3.54 -3.66
CA ASP A 125 4.17 -4.66 -3.60
C ASP A 125 3.00 -4.40 -2.65
N ARG A 126 1.91 -5.12 -2.91
CA ARG A 126 0.61 -4.88 -2.29
C ARG A 126 -0.06 -6.20 -1.95
N ALA A 127 -0.54 -6.33 -0.72
CA ALA A 127 -1.43 -7.40 -0.31
C ALA A 127 -2.86 -6.86 -0.18
N TYR A 128 -3.84 -7.68 -0.57
CA TYR A 128 -5.26 -7.34 -0.52
C TYR A 128 -6.03 -8.43 0.21
N THR A 129 -6.99 -8.05 1.05
CA THR A 129 -7.93 -9.00 1.64
C THR A 129 -9.13 -9.20 0.70
N SER A 130 -9.89 -10.26 0.95
CA SER A 130 -11.23 -10.38 0.37
C SER A 130 -12.11 -9.21 0.80
N PRO A 131 -13.03 -8.75 -0.06
CA PRO A 131 -13.97 -7.69 0.29
C PRO A 131 -15.05 -8.19 1.26
N ILE A 132 -15.44 -7.33 2.19
CA ILE A 132 -16.61 -7.49 3.05
C ILE A 132 -17.70 -6.58 2.50
N TRP A 133 -18.88 -7.15 2.27
CA TRP A 133 -20.03 -6.44 1.73
C TRP A 133 -20.96 -6.00 2.86
N TYR A 134 -21.38 -4.74 2.81
CA TYR A 134 -22.45 -4.20 3.63
C TYR A 134 -23.71 -4.02 2.77
N THR A 135 -24.79 -4.65 3.20
CA THR A 135 -26.12 -4.51 2.60
C THR A 135 -27.03 -3.92 3.67
N PRO A 136 -27.70 -2.77 3.41
CA PRO A 136 -28.69 -2.17 4.29
C PRO A 136 -29.83 -3.13 4.69
#